data_AF-A0A9N8E114-F1
#
_entry.id   AF-A0A9N8E114-F1
#
_cell.length_a   1.000
_cell.length_b   1.000
_cell.length_c   1.000
_cell.angle_alpha   90.00
_cell.angle_beta   90.00
_cell.angle_gamma   90.00
#
_symmetry.space_group_name_H-M   'P 1'
#
loop_
_entity.id
_entity.type
_entity.pdbx_description
1 polymer ?
#
loop_
_entity_poly.entity_id
_entity_poly.type
_entity_poly.pdbx_seq_one_letter_code
_entity_poly.pdbx_strand_id
1 'polypeptide(L)'
;MAKTTKTAKKSPGTVKKKTTTTKHKARSGKGGGAHMTILNTVAAINVTKGEDTVERARLSFLTNIDGKSTIANALTKLKSLGWMTVSGKEVTITKLGMENADQDALAAAAAAIPKTNADHWEKVKEKNKLNPKQTELVELLQDGKTHDKKQVIMEVYEKSNSTSANALTFLKKLKIIEVAKGKIRLHDEMFPVEPRPED
;
A
#
# COMPACT_ATOMS: atom_id res chain seq x y z
N MET A 1 60.60 -41.28 31.86
CA MET A 1 60.48 -40.33 30.72
C MET A 1 59.49 -40.92 29.73
N ALA A 2 58.48 -40.28 29.17
CA ALA A 2 57.82 -39.00 29.40
C ALA A 2 56.36 -39.18 28.92
N LYS A 3 55.40 -38.65 29.68
CA LYS A 3 53.96 -38.68 29.36
C LYS A 3 53.66 -37.72 28.22
N THR A 4 53.07 -38.21 27.13
CA THR A 4 52.56 -37.40 26.01
C THR A 4 51.22 -36.78 26.40
N THR A 5 51.25 -35.48 26.66
CA THR A 5 50.08 -34.64 26.94
C THR A 5 49.34 -34.27 25.64
N LYS A 6 48.04 -34.58 25.58
CA LYS A 6 47.12 -34.10 24.54
C LYS A 6 46.82 -32.62 24.76
N THR A 7 47.28 -31.75 23.87
CA THR A 7 46.88 -30.34 23.81
C THR A 7 45.59 -30.19 23.00
N ALA A 8 44.49 -29.85 23.70
CA ALA A 8 43.21 -29.54 23.11
C ALA A 8 43.25 -28.18 22.38
N LYS A 9 43.01 -28.20 21.07
CA LYS A 9 42.91 -27.01 20.21
C LYS A 9 41.53 -26.37 20.43
N LYS A 10 41.45 -25.29 21.21
CA LYS A 10 40.24 -24.48 21.38
C LYS A 10 39.92 -23.75 20.08
N SER A 11 38.80 -24.09 19.46
CA SER A 11 38.21 -23.37 18.32
C SER A 11 37.78 -21.97 18.75
N PRO A 12 38.09 -20.90 18.00
CA PRO A 12 37.61 -19.56 18.31
C PRO A 12 36.11 -19.47 18.03
N GLY A 13 35.34 -19.18 19.08
CA GLY A 13 33.89 -19.02 19.02
C GLY A 13 33.48 -17.87 18.12
N THR A 14 32.59 -18.15 17.18
CA THR A 14 31.95 -17.16 16.32
C THR A 14 31.09 -16.22 17.16
N VAL A 15 31.57 -14.99 17.36
CA VAL A 15 30.80 -13.91 17.99
C VAL A 15 29.61 -13.59 17.08
N LYS A 16 28.39 -13.97 17.49
CA LYS A 16 27.15 -13.53 16.86
C LYS A 16 27.07 -12.01 16.95
N LYS A 17 27.38 -11.31 15.85
CA LYS A 17 27.05 -9.89 15.68
C LYS A 17 25.54 -9.74 15.90
N LYS A 18 25.16 -9.13 17.03
CA LYS A 18 23.80 -8.59 17.21
C LYS A 18 23.59 -7.55 16.11
N THR A 19 22.83 -7.92 15.09
CA THR A 19 22.29 -6.99 14.12
C THR A 19 21.41 -6.02 14.89
N THR A 20 21.94 -4.81 15.10
CA THR A 20 21.15 -3.66 15.53
C THR A 20 20.09 -3.44 14.45
N THR A 21 18.86 -3.85 14.72
CA THR A 21 17.71 -3.47 13.92
C THR A 21 17.60 -1.97 14.00
N THR A 22 18.05 -1.29 12.95
CA THR A 22 17.79 0.13 12.72
C THR A 22 16.28 0.30 12.74
N LYS A 23 15.73 0.78 13.87
CA LYS A 23 14.34 1.23 13.94
C LYS A 23 14.22 2.34 12.90
N HIS A 24 13.63 2.03 11.76
CA HIS A 24 13.17 3.05 10.83
C HIS A 24 12.23 3.95 11.62
N LYS A 25 12.65 5.20 11.80
CA LYS A 25 11.88 6.27 12.42
C LYS A 25 10.55 6.36 11.66
N ALA A 26 9.48 5.88 12.29
CA ALA A 26 8.13 6.08 11.80
C ALA A 26 7.98 7.59 11.55
N ARG A 27 7.61 7.97 10.33
CA ARG A 27 7.33 9.36 9.98
C ARG A 27 6.30 9.88 10.98
N SER A 28 6.69 10.83 11.81
CA SER A 28 5.81 11.49 12.76
C SER A 28 4.83 12.37 11.97
N GLY A 29 3.71 11.77 11.58
CA GLY A 29 2.50 12.49 11.22
C GLY A 29 1.79 12.87 12.51
N LYS A 30 1.60 14.17 12.71
CA LYS A 30 0.79 14.75 13.78
C LYS A 30 -0.67 14.34 13.51
N GLY A 31 -1.21 13.40 14.27
CA GLY A 31 -2.57 12.89 14.11
C GLY A 31 -2.68 11.49 14.72
N GLY A 32 -3.79 11.18 15.40
CA GLY A 32 -3.97 9.94 16.17
C GLY A 32 -3.56 8.67 15.40
N GLY A 33 -3.13 7.63 16.14
CA GLY A 33 -2.61 6.39 15.51
C GLY A 33 -3.60 5.76 14.52
N ALA A 34 -3.14 4.80 13.72
CA ALA A 34 -3.85 4.16 12.59
C ALA A 34 -5.39 3.97 12.71
N HIS A 35 -5.90 3.70 13.91
CA HIS A 35 -7.33 3.62 14.22
C HIS A 35 -8.08 4.94 14.00
N MET A 36 -7.54 6.07 14.45
CA MET A 36 -8.15 7.38 14.21
C MET A 36 -8.09 7.75 12.73
N THR A 37 -6.99 7.45 12.04
CA THR A 37 -6.90 7.66 10.59
C THR A 37 -8.00 6.89 9.85
N ILE A 38 -8.21 5.62 10.19
CA ILE A 38 -9.29 4.81 9.61
C ILE A 38 -10.66 5.40 9.95
N LEU A 39 -10.91 5.74 11.22
CA LEU A 39 -12.18 6.32 11.65
C LEU A 39 -12.51 7.60 10.89
N ASN A 40 -11.58 8.55 10.85
CA ASN A 40 -11.76 9.85 10.20
C ASN A 40 -11.95 9.68 8.68
N THR A 41 -11.27 8.71 8.07
CA THR A 41 -11.41 8.45 6.63
C THR A 41 -12.78 7.87 6.30
N VAL A 42 -13.27 6.90 7.07
CA VAL A 42 -14.61 6.34 6.85
C VAL A 42 -15.70 7.35 7.19
N ALA A 43 -15.50 8.17 8.24
CA ALA A 43 -16.39 9.28 8.55
C ALA A 43 -16.40 10.34 7.42
N ALA A 44 -15.25 10.64 6.82
CA ALA A 44 -15.18 11.56 5.68
C ALA A 44 -15.93 11.01 4.45
N ILE A 45 -15.82 9.70 4.19
CA ILE A 45 -16.58 9.04 3.12
C ILE A 45 -18.08 9.14 3.40
N ASN A 46 -18.49 8.91 4.65
CA ASN A 46 -19.88 9.03 5.04
C ASN A 46 -20.44 10.44 4.77
N VAL A 47 -19.73 11.48 5.19
CA VAL A 47 -20.15 12.88 4.99
C VAL A 47 -20.15 13.27 3.51
N THR A 48 -19.15 12.83 2.74
CA THR A 48 -18.97 13.28 1.34
C THR A 48 -19.78 12.48 0.32
N LYS A 49 -19.99 11.18 0.56
CA LYS A 49 -20.66 10.26 -0.37
C LYS A 49 -21.97 9.68 0.16
N GLY A 50 -22.29 9.87 1.44
CA GLY A 50 -23.44 9.23 2.08
C GLY A 50 -23.27 7.72 2.30
N GLU A 51 -22.04 7.20 2.19
CA GLU A 51 -21.75 5.78 2.35
C GLU A 51 -21.39 5.48 3.82
N ASP A 52 -22.26 4.76 4.54
CA ASP A 52 -21.97 4.29 5.91
C ASP A 52 -20.97 3.12 5.96
N THR A 53 -20.85 2.40 4.83
CA THR A 53 -20.13 1.13 4.74
C THR A 53 -19.02 1.22 3.69
N VAL A 54 -17.83 0.76 4.07
CA VAL A 54 -16.64 0.76 3.21
C VAL A 54 -16.05 -0.64 3.16
N GLU A 55 -15.66 -1.07 1.97
CA GLU A 55 -14.97 -2.34 1.80
C GLU A 55 -13.57 -2.31 2.44
N ARG A 56 -13.27 -3.32 3.26
CA ARG A 56 -12.01 -3.45 4.00
C ARG A 56 -10.78 -3.48 3.09
N ALA A 57 -10.92 -3.99 1.87
CA ALA A 57 -9.86 -3.99 0.87
C ALA A 57 -9.46 -2.56 0.47
N ARG A 58 -10.41 -1.63 0.41
CA ARG A 58 -10.20 -0.24 0.03
C ARG A 58 -9.57 0.60 1.16
N LEU A 59 -9.66 0.17 2.42
CA LEU A 59 -9.16 0.95 3.56
C LEU A 59 -7.65 1.20 3.50
N SER A 60 -6.84 0.24 3.06
CA SER A 60 -5.39 0.42 2.95
C SER A 60 -5.05 1.55 1.99
N PHE A 61 -5.80 1.62 0.90
CA PHE A 61 -5.70 2.66 -0.10
C PHE A 61 -6.17 4.02 0.45
N LEU A 62 -7.40 4.08 0.96
CA LEU A 62 -8.04 5.33 1.39
C LEU A 62 -7.30 6.01 2.56
N THR A 63 -6.73 5.20 3.46
CA THR A 63 -6.05 5.70 4.66
C THR A 63 -4.54 5.84 4.47
N ASN A 64 -4.01 5.39 3.33
CA ASN A 64 -2.59 5.33 3.04
C ASN A 64 -1.77 4.50 4.06
N ILE A 65 -2.42 3.55 4.75
CA ILE A 65 -1.77 2.68 5.74
C ILE A 65 -1.28 1.41 5.04
N ASP A 66 0.04 1.29 4.94
CA ASP A 66 0.70 0.10 4.41
C ASP A 66 0.82 -0.95 5.53
N GLY A 67 -0.03 -1.99 5.50
CA GLY A 67 0.08 -3.12 6.41
C GLY A 67 -1.25 -3.74 6.82
N LYS A 68 -1.51 -4.97 6.34
CA LYS A 68 -2.73 -5.73 6.67
C LYS A 68 -2.93 -5.92 8.18
N SER A 69 -1.85 -6.19 8.92
CA SER A 69 -1.89 -6.36 10.38
C SER A 69 -2.20 -5.06 11.11
N THR A 70 -1.63 -3.93 10.67
CA THR A 70 -1.91 -2.60 11.22
C THR A 70 -3.37 -2.24 11.08
N ILE A 71 -3.95 -2.44 9.88
CA ILE A 71 -5.37 -2.19 9.61
C ILE A 71 -6.23 -3.13 10.44
N ALA A 72 -5.91 -4.42 10.50
CA ALA A 72 -6.65 -5.39 11.30
C ALA A 72 -6.68 -5.00 12.78
N ASN A 73 -5.54 -4.66 13.37
CA ASN A 73 -5.44 -4.25 14.76
C ASN A 73 -6.21 -2.96 15.04
N ALA A 74 -6.14 -2.00 14.13
CA ALA A 74 -6.88 -0.76 14.22
C ALA A 74 -8.40 -0.99 14.16
N LEU A 75 -8.88 -1.83 13.24
CA LEU A 75 -10.29 -2.21 13.16
C LEU A 75 -10.77 -2.97 14.39
N THR A 76 -9.96 -3.88 14.93
CA THR A 76 -10.28 -4.57 16.20
C THR A 76 -10.44 -3.56 17.33
N LYS A 77 -9.57 -2.56 17.41
CA LYS A 77 -9.67 -1.49 18.41
C LYS A 77 -10.95 -0.68 18.23
N LEU A 78 -11.24 -0.21 17.02
CA LEU A 78 -12.45 0.57 16.72
C LEU A 78 -13.74 -0.22 17.00
N LYS A 79 -13.73 -1.52 16.71
CA LYS A 79 -14.83 -2.44 17.05
C LYS A 79 -15.00 -2.59 18.55
N SER A 80 -13.92 -2.77 19.30
CA SER A 80 -13.98 -2.89 20.78
C SER A 80 -14.50 -1.62 21.45
N LEU A 81 -14.26 -0.45 20.85
CA LEU A 81 -14.77 0.84 21.31
C LEU A 81 -16.22 1.11 20.89
N GLY A 82 -16.82 0.22 20.09
CA GLY A 82 -18.17 0.41 19.55
C GLY A 82 -18.28 1.53 18.50
N TRP A 83 -17.16 2.04 18.00
CA TRP A 83 -17.15 3.14 17.02
C TRP A 83 -17.40 2.65 15.59
N MET A 84 -17.06 1.39 15.31
CA MET A 84 -17.30 0.77 14.01
C MET A 84 -17.77 -0.67 14.19
N THR A 85 -18.49 -1.17 13.19
CA THR A 85 -18.80 -2.60 13.06
C THR A 85 -18.00 -3.17 11.88
N VAL A 86 -17.61 -4.43 12.01
CA VAL A 86 -16.85 -5.15 10.96
C VAL A 86 -17.61 -6.44 10.67
N SER A 87 -18.13 -6.55 9.45
CA SER A 87 -18.88 -7.72 8.96
C SER A 87 -18.18 -8.27 7.73
N GLY A 88 -17.46 -9.38 7.89
CA GLY A 88 -16.71 -10.01 6.80
C GLY A 88 -15.72 -9.07 6.11
N LYS A 89 -16.05 -8.66 4.88
CA LYS A 89 -15.25 -7.77 4.04
C LYS A 89 -15.62 -6.29 4.18
N GLU A 90 -16.62 -5.96 4.98
CA GLU A 90 -17.15 -4.60 5.11
C GLU A 90 -16.92 -4.03 6.50
N VAL A 91 -16.76 -2.71 6.53
CA VAL A 91 -16.62 -1.93 7.75
C VAL A 91 -17.63 -0.80 7.72
N THR A 92 -18.47 -0.73 8.74
CA THR A 92 -19.53 0.27 8.85
C THR A 92 -19.25 1.20 10.03
N ILE A 93 -19.34 2.50 9.82
CA ILE A 93 -19.20 3.47 10.90
C ILE A 93 -20.51 3.56 11.70
N THR A 94 -20.40 3.68 13.02
CA THR A 94 -21.57 3.87 13.89
C THR A 94 -21.78 5.35 14.20
N LYS A 95 -22.95 5.71 14.74
CA LYS A 95 -23.20 7.07 15.25
C LYS A 95 -22.15 7.51 16.27
N LEU A 96 -21.81 6.63 17.21
CA LEU A 96 -20.78 6.90 18.22
C LEU A 96 -19.40 7.14 17.57
N GLY A 97 -19.09 6.40 16.51
CA GLY A 97 -17.87 6.61 15.73
C GLY A 97 -17.84 7.96 15.02
N MET A 98 -18.97 8.42 14.48
CA MET A 98 -19.10 9.76 13.86
C MET A 98 -18.87 10.89 14.88
N GLU A 99 -19.42 10.75 16.09
CA GLU A 99 -19.24 11.74 17.16
C GLU A 99 -17.79 11.80 17.68
N ASN A 100 -17.06 10.69 17.60
CA ASN A 100 -15.66 10.59 18.06
C ASN A 100 -14.66 10.78 16.91
N ALA A 101 -15.11 10.99 15.68
CA ALA A 101 -14.24 11.34 14.57
C ALA A 101 -13.69 12.76 14.77
N ASP A 102 -12.41 12.94 14.48
CA ASP A 102 -11.75 14.24 14.58
C ASP A 102 -12.22 15.13 13.41
N GLN A 103 -12.97 16.17 13.75
CA GLN A 103 -13.58 17.12 12.80
C GLN A 103 -12.54 17.90 11.98
N ASP A 104 -11.38 18.21 12.57
CA ASP A 104 -10.31 18.91 11.84
C ASP A 104 -9.62 17.96 10.85
N ALA A 105 -9.46 16.70 11.25
CA ALA A 105 -8.89 15.66 10.39
C ALA A 105 -9.87 15.17 9.30
N LEU A 106 -11.17 15.36 9.49
CA LEU A 106 -12.23 15.00 8.54
C LEU A 106 -12.10 15.77 7.21
N ALA A 107 -11.88 17.09 7.28
CA ALA A 107 -11.69 17.90 6.08
C ALA A 107 -10.42 17.49 5.29
N ALA A 108 -9.33 17.20 5.99
CA ALA A 108 -8.10 16.70 5.38
C ALA A 108 -8.29 15.30 4.75
N ALA A 109 -9.00 14.40 5.42
CA ALA A 109 -9.32 13.09 4.89
C ALA A 109 -10.25 13.17 3.67
N ALA A 110 -11.25 14.05 3.70
CA ALA A 110 -12.16 14.31 2.58
C ALA A 110 -11.40 14.78 1.32
N ALA A 111 -10.42 15.69 1.48
CA ALA A 111 -9.57 16.13 0.38
C ALA A 111 -8.61 15.04 -0.13
N ALA A 112 -8.22 14.10 0.74
CA ALA A 112 -7.32 13.00 0.38
C ALA A 112 -8.02 11.92 -0.45
N ILE A 113 -9.35 11.77 -0.36
CA ILE A 113 -10.13 10.81 -1.16
C ILE A 113 -10.11 11.25 -2.64
N PRO A 114 -9.58 10.45 -3.57
CA PRO A 114 -9.62 10.78 -4.99
C PRO A 114 -11.05 10.69 -5.52
N LYS A 115 -11.39 11.62 -6.41
CA LYS A 115 -12.72 11.71 -7.02
C LYS A 115 -12.78 10.92 -8.31
N THR A 116 -11.65 10.80 -9.03
CA THR A 116 -11.52 10.02 -10.26
C THR A 116 -10.37 9.00 -10.17
N ASN A 117 -10.37 8.00 -11.06
CA ASN A 117 -9.22 7.10 -11.19
C ASN A 117 -7.95 7.86 -11.65
N ALA A 118 -8.10 8.92 -12.44
CA ALA A 118 -6.98 9.76 -12.86
C ALA A 118 -6.30 10.45 -11.65
N ASP A 119 -7.08 11.08 -10.76
CA ASP A 119 -6.56 11.67 -9.52
C ASP A 119 -5.82 10.63 -8.67
N HIS A 120 -6.35 9.41 -8.66
CA HIS A 120 -5.74 8.31 -7.93
C HIS A 120 -4.38 7.94 -8.52
N TRP A 121 -4.26 7.81 -9.84
CA TRP A 121 -3.01 7.48 -10.50
C TRP A 121 -1.94 8.54 -10.25
N GLU A 122 -2.29 9.82 -10.30
CA GLU A 122 -1.35 10.91 -9.97
C GLU A 122 -0.84 10.80 -8.53
N LYS A 123 -1.74 10.61 -7.55
CA LYS A 123 -1.35 10.41 -6.15
C LYS A 123 -0.44 9.19 -5.97
N VAL A 124 -0.66 8.11 -6.73
CA VAL A 124 0.20 6.91 -6.71
C VAL A 124 1.58 7.19 -7.30
N LYS A 125 1.64 7.92 -8.43
CA LYS A 125 2.91 8.35 -9.05
C LYS A 125 3.74 9.19 -8.08
N GLU A 126 3.11 10.17 -7.43
CA GLU A 126 3.76 11.07 -6.46
C GLU A 126 4.20 10.34 -5.18
N LYS A 127 3.31 9.52 -4.59
CA LYS A 127 3.60 8.76 -3.35
C LYS A 127 4.82 7.87 -3.53
N ASN A 128 4.88 7.16 -4.65
CA ASN A 128 5.93 6.17 -4.91
C ASN A 128 7.17 6.77 -5.58
N LYS A 129 7.14 8.06 -5.92
CA LYS A 129 8.24 8.77 -6.60
C LYS A 129 8.70 8.03 -7.85
N LEU A 130 7.73 7.72 -8.73
CA LEU A 130 8.04 7.03 -9.98
C LEU A 130 8.98 7.89 -10.83
N ASN A 131 9.95 7.25 -11.48
CA ASN A 131 10.81 7.93 -12.42
C ASN A 131 10.07 8.21 -13.75
N PRO A 132 10.57 9.11 -14.62
CA PRO A 132 9.85 9.49 -15.84
C PRO A 132 9.44 8.30 -16.72
N LYS A 133 10.33 7.33 -16.91
CA LYS A 133 10.06 6.11 -17.70
C LYS A 133 9.02 5.19 -17.06
N GLN A 134 8.99 5.10 -15.73
CA GLN A 134 7.96 4.35 -15.01
C GLN A 134 6.60 5.06 -15.09
N THR A 135 6.59 6.39 -15.02
CA THR A 135 5.40 7.21 -15.20
C THR A 135 4.82 7.06 -16.60
N GLU A 136 5.66 7.18 -17.63
CA GLU A 136 5.31 6.97 -19.05
C GLU A 136 4.72 5.57 -19.28
N LEU A 137 5.33 4.54 -18.69
CA LEU A 137 4.78 3.17 -18.75
C LEU A 137 3.41 3.06 -18.10
N VAL A 138 3.20 3.67 -16.93
CA VAL A 138 1.90 3.64 -16.24
C VAL A 138 0.85 4.39 -17.06
N GLU A 139 1.21 5.51 -17.70
CA GLU A 139 0.33 6.31 -18.56
C GLU A 139 -0.17 5.53 -19.78
N LEU A 140 0.70 4.75 -20.44
CA LEU A 140 0.30 3.89 -21.55
C LEU A 140 -0.74 2.82 -21.14
N LEU A 141 -0.80 2.44 -19.87
CA LEU A 141 -1.72 1.42 -19.36
C LEU A 141 -2.99 2.01 -18.72
N GLN A 142 -3.15 3.34 -18.72
CA GLN A 142 -4.30 4.02 -18.10
C GLN A 142 -5.63 3.75 -18.81
N ASP A 143 -5.58 3.27 -20.05
CA ASP A 143 -6.77 2.78 -20.76
C ASP A 143 -7.42 1.55 -20.09
N GLY A 144 -6.71 0.93 -19.13
CA GLY A 144 -7.17 -0.22 -18.39
C GLY A 144 -7.13 -1.53 -19.17
N LYS A 145 -6.64 -1.51 -20.42
CA LYS A 145 -6.61 -2.68 -21.30
C LYS A 145 -5.39 -3.54 -21.03
N THR A 146 -5.45 -4.75 -21.57
CA THR A 146 -4.33 -5.67 -21.54
C THR A 146 -3.44 -5.50 -22.76
N HIS A 147 -2.19 -5.12 -22.53
CA HIS A 147 -1.20 -4.86 -23.58
C HIS A 147 -0.14 -5.97 -23.69
N ASP A 148 0.50 -6.09 -24.85
CA ASP A 148 1.68 -6.95 -25.00
C ASP A 148 2.88 -6.32 -24.28
N LYS A 149 3.50 -7.10 -23.39
CA LYS A 149 4.60 -6.62 -22.56
C LYS A 149 5.80 -6.18 -23.40
N LYS A 150 6.09 -6.86 -24.52
CA LYS A 150 7.22 -6.50 -25.37
C LYS A 150 6.93 -5.19 -26.09
N GLN A 151 5.73 -4.99 -26.60
CA GLN A 151 5.35 -3.74 -27.27
C GLN A 151 5.48 -2.53 -26.32
N VAL A 152 4.90 -2.61 -25.12
CA VAL A 152 4.99 -1.53 -24.13
C VAL A 152 6.44 -1.25 -23.70
N ILE A 153 7.25 -2.30 -23.51
CA ILE A 153 8.68 -2.11 -23.19
C ILE A 153 9.41 -1.42 -24.34
N MET A 154 9.15 -1.82 -25.58
CA MET A 154 9.81 -1.23 -26.76
C MET A 154 9.42 0.23 -26.94
N GLU A 155 8.17 0.59 -26.68
CA GLU A 155 7.68 1.97 -26.76
C GLU A 155 8.35 2.88 -25.71
N VAL A 156 8.48 2.41 -24.47
CA VAL A 156 9.03 3.22 -23.37
C VAL A 156 10.55 3.16 -23.28
N TYR A 157 11.16 1.98 -23.40
CA TYR A 157 12.58 1.77 -23.12
C TYR A 157 13.44 1.53 -24.36
N GLU A 158 12.84 1.54 -25.56
CA GLU A 158 13.44 1.28 -26.88
C GLU A 158 14.00 -0.14 -27.08
N LYS A 159 14.37 -0.82 -25.99
CA LYS A 159 14.88 -2.18 -25.97
C LYS A 159 14.57 -2.88 -24.65
N SER A 160 14.36 -4.19 -24.72
CA SER A 160 14.27 -5.00 -23.51
C SER A 160 15.66 -5.18 -22.88
N ASN A 161 15.85 -4.58 -21.71
CA ASN A 161 17.11 -4.61 -20.95
C ASN A 161 16.85 -4.76 -19.44
N SER A 162 17.93 -4.86 -18.66
CA SER A 162 17.85 -4.97 -17.19
C SER A 162 17.11 -3.80 -16.54
N THR A 163 17.22 -2.59 -17.08
CA THR A 163 16.48 -1.40 -16.60
C THR A 163 14.97 -1.59 -16.72
N SER A 164 14.49 -2.03 -17.89
CA SER A 164 13.06 -2.32 -18.11
C SER A 164 12.56 -3.45 -17.20
N ALA A 165 13.36 -4.51 -17.01
CA ALA A 165 13.01 -5.63 -16.12
C ALA A 165 12.93 -5.19 -14.65
N ASN A 166 13.86 -4.35 -14.20
CA ASN A 166 13.86 -3.79 -12.85
C ASN A 166 12.66 -2.86 -12.62
N ALA A 167 12.30 -2.04 -13.61
CA ALA A 167 11.13 -1.18 -13.55
C ALA A 167 9.84 -1.99 -13.40
N LEU A 168 9.65 -3.03 -14.23
CA LEU A 168 8.49 -3.91 -14.11
C LEU A 168 8.43 -4.65 -12.77
N THR A 169 9.58 -5.12 -12.27
CA THR A 169 9.65 -5.79 -10.97
C THR A 169 9.26 -4.84 -9.84
N PHE A 170 9.73 -3.59 -9.90
CA PHE A 170 9.40 -2.55 -8.94
C PHE A 170 7.90 -2.20 -8.97
N LEU A 171 7.35 -1.91 -10.15
CA LEU A 171 5.93 -1.56 -10.30
C LEU A 171 5.01 -2.72 -9.91
N LYS A 172 5.39 -3.97 -10.20
CA LYS A 172 4.66 -5.17 -9.75
C LYS A 172 4.69 -5.31 -8.23
N LYS A 173 5.84 -5.06 -7.60
CA LYS A 173 5.97 -5.10 -6.13
C LYS A 173 5.09 -4.06 -5.44
N LEU A 174 4.93 -2.91 -6.06
CA LEU A 174 4.01 -1.85 -5.61
C LEU A 174 2.55 -2.13 -5.96
N LYS A 175 2.26 -3.25 -6.65
CA LYS A 175 0.92 -3.59 -7.17
C LYS A 175 0.31 -2.50 -8.04
N ILE A 176 1.13 -1.78 -8.79
CA ILE A 176 0.65 -0.82 -9.79
C ILE A 176 0.28 -1.55 -11.08
N ILE A 177 1.08 -2.58 -11.43
CA ILE A 177 0.88 -3.39 -12.63
C ILE A 177 0.78 -4.88 -12.31
N GLU A 178 0.14 -5.60 -13.22
CA GLU A 178 0.17 -7.05 -13.31
C GLU A 178 0.88 -7.49 -14.58
N VAL A 179 1.72 -8.51 -14.47
CA VAL A 179 2.42 -9.11 -15.61
C VAL A 179 2.16 -10.61 -15.59
N ALA A 180 1.51 -11.12 -16.63
CA ALA A 180 1.16 -12.53 -16.78
C ALA A 180 1.34 -12.98 -18.23
N LYS A 181 2.03 -14.11 -18.44
CA LYS A 181 2.19 -14.77 -19.76
C LYS A 181 2.56 -13.83 -20.93
N GLY A 182 3.46 -12.86 -20.69
CA GLY A 182 3.89 -11.91 -21.72
C GLY A 182 2.95 -10.73 -21.95
N LYS A 183 1.87 -10.61 -21.18
CA LYS A 183 0.97 -9.46 -21.16
C LYS A 183 1.20 -8.60 -19.93
N ILE A 184 0.85 -7.32 -20.02
CA ILE A 184 0.93 -6.32 -18.96
C ILE A 184 -0.36 -5.51 -18.91
N ARG A 185 -0.79 -5.14 -17.71
CA ARG A 185 -1.95 -4.25 -17.45
C ARG A 185 -1.80 -3.54 -16.12
N LEU A 186 -2.60 -2.51 -15.88
CA LEU A 186 -2.75 -1.94 -14.54
C LEU A 186 -3.44 -2.96 -13.60
N HIS A 187 -2.99 -2.99 -12.35
CA HIS A 187 -3.56 -3.84 -11.30
C HIS A 187 -4.96 -3.33 -10.91
N ASP A 188 -5.84 -4.22 -10.46
CA ASP A 188 -7.24 -3.86 -10.11
C ASP A 188 -7.32 -2.78 -9.00
N GLU A 189 -6.34 -2.76 -8.10
CA GLU A 189 -6.21 -1.72 -7.05
C GLU A 189 -6.04 -0.29 -7.62
N MET A 190 -5.66 -0.14 -8.89
CA MET A 190 -5.56 1.16 -9.58
C MET A 190 -6.92 1.69 -10.05
N PHE A 191 -8.01 0.95 -9.89
CA PHE A 191 -9.37 1.35 -10.29
C PHE A 191 -10.33 1.39 -9.09
N PRO A 192 -10.08 2.24 -8.07
CA PRO A 192 -10.89 2.26 -6.85
C PRO A 192 -12.22 3.02 -6.98
N VAL A 193 -12.36 3.90 -7.98
CA VAL A 193 -13.56 4.72 -8.18
C VAL A 193 -14.48 4.09 -9.22
N GLU A 194 -13.98 3.96 -10.45
CA GLU A 194 -14.72 3.38 -11.56
C GLU A 194 -14.13 2.01 -11.87
N PRO A 195 -14.96 1.00 -12.19
CA PRO A 195 -14.46 -0.32 -12.56
C PRO A 195 -13.58 -0.21 -13.79
N ARG A 196 -12.57 -1.09 -13.86
CA ARG A 196 -11.72 -1.18 -15.04
C ARG A 196 -12.58 -1.51 -16.27
N PRO A 197 -12.35 -0.88 -17.42
CA PRO A 197 -12.96 -1.32 -18.68
C PRO A 197 -12.63 -2.80 -18.90
N GLU A 198 -13.64 -3.64 -19.09
CA GLU A 198 -13.40 -5.04 -19.50
C GLU A 198 -13.07 -5.06 -21.00
N ASP A 199 -12.03 -5.83 -21.35
CA ASP A 199 -11.67 -6.17 -22.74
C ASP A 199 -12.57 -7.31 -23.26
#